data_AF-A0A820MPR7-F1
#
_entry.id   AF-A0A820MPR7-F1
#
_cell.length_a   1.000
_cell.length_b   1.000
_cell.length_c   1.000
_cell.angle_alpha   90.00
_cell.angle_beta   90.00
_cell.angle_gamma   90.00
#
_symmetry.space_group_name_H-M   'P 1'
#
loop_
_entity.id
_entity.type
_entity.pdbx_description
1 polymer ?
#
loop_
_entity_poly.entity_id
_entity_poly.type
_entity_poly.pdbx_seq_one_letter_code
_entity_poly.pdbx_strand_id
1 'polypeptide(L)' 'KAVKSKEFSFERGAIISAEGNHWNGFSKGSDKANNQSGLYPSYKTEEIVRIAQMYHYSEV' A
#
# COMPACT_ATOMS: atom_id res chain seq x y z
N LYS A 1 25.74 15.67 -4.07
CA LYS A 1 24.34 15.51 -4.53
C LYS A 1 23.63 14.60 -3.53
N ALA A 2 22.71 15.10 -2.72
CA ALA A 2 21.92 14.22 -1.86
C ALA A 2 21.01 13.39 -2.77
N VAL A 3 21.21 12.07 -2.77
CA VAL A 3 20.24 11.15 -3.38
C VAL A 3 19.01 11.24 -2.49
N LYS A 4 18.04 12.11 -2.83
CA LYS A 4 16.70 11.98 -2.28
C LYS A 4 16.23 10.61 -2.71
N SER A 5 16.28 9.64 -1.80
CA SER A 5 15.68 8.34 -2.07
C SER A 5 14.25 8.60 -2.51
N LYS A 6 13.83 7.93 -3.58
CA LYS A 6 12.42 7.96 -4.02
C LYS A 6 11.53 7.19 -3.03
N GLU A 7 12.11 6.63 -1.97
CA GLU A 7 11.42 5.93 -0.90
C GLU A 7 10.85 6.89 0.14
N PHE A 8 9.85 6.40 0.89
CA PHE A 8 9.32 7.09 2.06
C PHE A 8 9.33 6.16 3.28
N SER A 9 9.29 6.74 4.48
CA SER A 9 9.28 6.00 5.73
C SER A 9 7.86 5.87 6.26
N PHE A 10 7.57 4.75 6.91
CA PHE A 10 6.27 4.49 7.51
C PHE A 10 6.45 3.62 8.75
N GLU A 11 5.51 3.77 9.69
CA GLU A 11 5.48 3.02 10.93
C GLU A 11 4.64 1.75 10.79
N ARG A 12 4.87 0.77 11.68
CA ARG A 12 4.02 -0.42 11.75
C ARG A 12 2.56 0.00 12.00
N GLY A 13 1.65 -0.50 11.17
CA GLY A 13 0.23 -0.15 11.23
C GLY A 13 -0.18 1.02 10.33
N ALA A 14 0.76 1.68 9.64
CA ALA A 14 0.42 2.65 8.60
C ALA A 14 -0.39 2.00 7.48
N ILE A 15 -1.43 2.68 7.00
CA ILE A 15 -2.24 2.23 5.85
C ILE A 15 -1.67 2.86 4.58
N ILE A 16 -1.03 2.02 3.76
CA ILE A 16 -0.46 2.44 2.48
C ILE A 16 -1.47 2.17 1.36
N SER A 17 -1.80 3.20 0.59
CA SER A 17 -2.50 3.04 -0.69
C SER A 17 -1.49 2.58 -1.74
N ALA A 18 -1.54 1.30 -2.12
CA ALA A 18 -0.66 0.75 -3.14
C ALA A 18 -1.05 1.26 -4.54
N GLU A 19 -0.09 1.82 -5.27
CA GLU A 19 -0.27 2.28 -6.66
C GLU A 19 0.26 1.25 -7.68
N GLY A 20 1.22 0.41 -7.28
CA GLY A 20 1.72 -0.69 -8.12
C GLY A 20 2.98 -1.35 -7.54
N ASN A 21 3.23 -2.59 -7.95
CA ASN A 21 4.45 -3.34 -7.65
C ASN A 21 5.43 -3.20 -8.84
N HIS A 22 6.72 -2.95 -8.57
CA HIS A 22 7.73 -2.80 -9.61
C HIS A 22 8.49 -4.11 -9.92
N TRP A 23 8.14 -5.21 -9.28
CA TRP A 23 8.71 -6.56 -9.46
C TRP A 23 10.23 -6.63 -9.21
N ASN A 24 10.76 -5.69 -8.42
CA ASN A 24 12.18 -5.59 -8.09
C ASN A 24 12.43 -5.49 -6.57
N GLY A 25 11.47 -5.93 -5.76
CA GLY A 25 11.49 -5.84 -4.30
C GLY A 25 10.86 -4.58 -3.72
N PHE A 26 10.53 -3.59 -4.56
CA PHE A 26 9.84 -2.36 -4.17
C PHE A 26 8.49 -2.21 -4.86
N SER A 27 7.56 -1.59 -4.14
CA SER A 27 6.28 -1.10 -4.64
C SER A 27 6.24 0.42 -4.55
N LYS A 28 5.36 1.06 -5.31
CA LYS A 28 5.02 2.48 -5.16
C LYS A 28 3.68 2.62 -4.46
N GLY A 29 3.57 3.61 -3.58
CA GLY A 29 2.31 3.94 -2.93
C GLY A 29 2.35 5.27 -2.20
N SER A 30 1.29 5.52 -1.44
CA SER A 30 1.14 6.72 -0.63
C SER A 30 0.58 6.41 0.75
N ASP A 31 1.13 7.07 1.76
CA ASP A 31 0.53 7.21 3.07
C ASP A 31 -0.22 8.55 3.11
N LYS A 32 -1.54 8.47 2.99
CA LYS A 32 -2.42 9.65 2.98
C LYS A 32 -2.50 10.34 4.35
N ALA A 33 -2.28 9.61 5.45
CA ALA A 33 -2.34 10.19 6.78
C ALA A 33 -1.15 11.12 7.03
N ASN A 34 0.02 10.77 6.50
CA ASN A 34 1.26 11.54 6.66
C ASN A 34 1.66 12.37 5.43
N ASN A 35 0.82 12.40 4.39
CA ASN A 35 1.08 13.09 3.11
C ASN A 35 2.43 12.70 2.49
N GLN A 36 2.77 11.41 2.55
CA GLN A 36 3.99 10.85 1.96
C GLN A 36 3.65 9.96 0.76
N SER A 37 4.50 9.98 -0.26
CA SER A 37 4.40 9.10 -1.43
C SER A 37 5.79 8.76 -1.93
N GLY A 38 5.95 7.53 -2.41
CA GLY A 38 7.22 7.04 -2.92
C GLY A 38 7.27 5.53 -2.99
N LEU A 39 8.49 5.01 -3.03
CA LEU A 39 8.79 3.59 -2.99
C LEU A 39 8.77 3.07 -1.54
N TYR A 40 8.34 1.82 -1.38
CA TYR A 40 8.47 1.09 -0.13
C TYR A 40 8.83 -0.37 -0.42
N PRO A 41 9.57 -1.07 0.48
CA PRO A 41 9.87 -2.48 0.30
C PRO A 41 8.59 -3.32 0.33
N SER A 42 8.30 -4.06 -0.74
CA SER A 42 7.00 -4.76 -0.90
C SER A 42 6.73 -5.80 0.18
N TYR A 43 7.78 -6.42 0.74
CA TYR A 43 7.64 -7.47 1.75
C TYR A 43 7.27 -6.94 3.16
N LYS A 44 7.31 -5.62 3.38
CA LYS A 44 7.03 -5.00 4.69
C LYS A 44 5.55 -4.66 4.90
N THR A 45 4.69 -5.09 3.98
CA THR A 45 3.25 -4.80 4.00
C THR A 45 2.45 -6.07 3.80
N GLU A 46 1.23 -6.09 4.32
CA GLU A 46 0.22 -7.12 4.07
C GLU A 46 -1.02 -6.47 3.47
N GLU A 47 -1.81 -7.24 2.71
CA GLU A 47 -3.06 -6.72 2.14
C GLU A 47 -4.15 -6.54 3.21
N ILE A 48 -4.81 -5.39 3.18
CA ILE A 48 -5.99 -5.12 4.01
C ILE A 48 -7.23 -5.54 3.21
N VAL A 49 -7.74 -6.73 3.51
CA VAL A 49 -9.00 -7.22 2.91
C VAL A 49 -10.19 -6.52 3.57
N ARG A 50 -10.98 -5.78 2.78
CA ARG A 50 -12.23 -5.17 3.21
C ARG A 50 -13.41 -5.95 2.64
N ILE A 51 -14.30 -6.41 3.52
CA ILE A 51 -15.48 -7.18 3.15
C ILE A 51 -16.69 -6.25 3.14
N ALA A 52 -17.45 -6.28 2.06
CA ALA A 52 -18.75 -5.60 1.96
C ALA A 52 -19.87 -6.63 2.03
N GLN A 53 -20.98 -6.26 2.67
CA GLN A 53 -22.19 -7.07 2.62
C GLN A 53 -22.85 -6.89 1.24
N MET A 54 -22.89 -7.96 0.46
CA MET A 54 -23.59 -8.02 -0.82
C MET A 54 -24.88 -8.82 -0.65
N TYR A 55 -25.83 -8.65 -1.59
CA TYR A 55 -27.02 -9.51 -1.62
C TYR A 55 -26.62 -10.96 -1.85
N HIS A 56 -27.21 -11.87 -1.08
CA HIS A 56 -27.11 -13.31 -1.31
C HIS A 56 -28.34 -13.73 -2.11
N TYR A 57 -28.16 -14.14 -3.37
CA TYR A 57 -29.25 -14.63 -4.22
C TYR A 57 -29.58 -16.07 -3.83
N SER A 58 -30.44 -16.24 -2.82
CA SER A 58 -30.86 -17.55 -2.28
C SER A 58 -31.78 -18.35 -3.19
N GLU A 59 -32.33 -17.70 -4.21
CA GLU A 59 -33.31 -18.22 -5.16
C GLU A 59 -32.70 -18.96 -6.36
N VAL A 60 -31.37 -19.11 -6.42
CA VAL A 60 -30.62 -19.81 -7.48
C VAL A 60 -30.08 -21.15 -6.99
#